data_AF-A0A931PRX1-F1
#
_entry.id   AF-A0A931PRX1-F1
#
_cell.length_a   1.000
_cell.length_b   1.000
_cell.length_c   1.000
_cell.angle_alpha   90.00
_cell.angle_beta   90.00
_cell.angle_gamma   90.00
#
_symmetry.space_group_name_H-M   'P 1'
#
loop_
_entity.id
_entity.type
_entity.pdbx_description
1 polymer ?
#
loop_
_entity_poly.entity_id
_entity_poly.type
_entity_poly.pdbx_seq_one_letter_code
_entity_poly.pdbx_strand_id
1 'polypeptide(L)'
;MGPALERIARGERPVPAGVSYDDVDAWNAKFAAAGRNSTVADLLLELDKTHEYFMQAAAAVPAERFQPGKTAFKIVDGNSAHHYREHGEQIRAWRASKGV
;
A
#
# COMPACT_ATOMS: atom_id res chain seq x y z
N MET A 1 1.00 0.85 4.06
CA MET A 1 0.63 -0.05 5.19
C MET A 1 1.83 -0.54 6.03
N GLY A 2 3.05 0.02 5.90
CA GLY A 2 4.24 -0.41 6.67
C GLY A 2 4.09 -0.39 8.20
N PRO A 3 3.54 0.67 8.81
CA PRO A 3 3.37 0.73 10.27
C PRO A 3 2.50 -0.40 10.84
N ALA A 4 1.56 -0.93 10.05
CA ALA A 4 0.73 -2.05 10.45
C ALA A 4 1.55 -3.36 10.56
N LEU A 5 2.53 -3.55 9.66
CA LEU A 5 3.44 -4.70 9.71
C LEU A 5 4.40 -4.59 10.90
N GLU A 6 4.91 -3.40 11.20
CA GLU A 6 5.75 -3.17 12.39
C GLU A 6 4.99 -3.49 13.69
N ARG A 7 3.70 -3.11 13.77
CA ARG A 7 2.83 -3.49 14.90
C ARG A 7 2.68 -5.00 15.00
N ILE A 8 2.43 -5.68 13.89
CA ILE A 8 2.34 -7.16 13.88
C ILE A 8 3.66 -7.80 14.32
N ALA A 9 4.81 -7.27 13.90
CA ALA A 9 6.13 -7.76 14.31
C ALA A 9 6.31 -7.69 15.84
N ARG A 10 5.73 -6.68 16.49
CA ARG A 10 5.69 -6.55 17.97
C ARG A 10 4.56 -7.32 18.66
N GLY A 11 3.75 -8.08 17.91
CA GLY A 11 2.61 -8.82 18.45
C GLY A 11 1.38 -7.96 18.75
N GLU A 12 1.33 -6.73 18.24
CA GLU A 12 0.23 -5.80 18.42
C GLU A 12 -0.84 -5.93 17.31
N ARG A 13 -2.02 -5.35 17.54
CA ARG A 13 -3.03 -5.19 16.47
C ARG A 13 -2.48 -4.28 15.36
N PRO A 14 -2.72 -4.58 14.08
CA PRO A 14 -2.17 -3.81 12.95
C PRO A 14 -2.72 -2.38 12.86
N VAL A 15 -4.01 -2.20 13.17
CA VAL A 15 -4.69 -0.91 13.13
C VAL A 15 -4.76 -0.35 14.55
N PRO A 16 -4.25 0.87 14.81
CA PRO A 16 -4.38 1.52 16.11
C PRO A 16 -5.85 1.73 16.51
N ALA A 17 -6.10 1.81 17.81
CA ALA A 17 -7.45 2.11 18.31
C ALA A 17 -7.91 3.50 17.80
N GLY A 18 -9.17 3.59 17.35
CA GLY A 18 -9.75 4.82 16.81
C GLY A 18 -9.42 5.09 15.34
N VAL A 19 -8.64 4.25 14.67
CA VAL A 19 -8.42 4.33 13.21
C VAL A 19 -9.31 3.32 12.51
N SER A 20 -10.05 3.78 11.49
CA SER A 20 -10.80 2.92 10.57
C SER A 20 -10.35 3.18 9.12
N TYR A 21 -10.35 2.11 8.34
CA TYR A 21 -10.10 2.11 6.89
C TYR A 21 -11.35 1.74 6.08
N ASP A 22 -12.55 1.80 6.70
CA ASP A 22 -13.79 1.36 6.06
C ASP A 22 -14.23 2.34 4.96
N ASP A 23 -13.92 3.62 5.11
CA ASP A 23 -14.17 4.65 4.08
C ASP A 23 -12.96 4.78 3.14
N VAL A 24 -12.86 3.81 2.22
CA VAL A 24 -11.77 3.72 1.24
C VAL A 24 -11.74 4.96 0.33
N ASP A 25 -12.90 5.51 -0.01
CA ASP A 25 -12.99 6.68 -0.90
C ASP A 25 -12.45 7.94 -0.24
N ALA A 26 -12.77 8.20 1.04
CA ALA A 26 -12.22 9.33 1.78
C ALA A 26 -10.69 9.22 1.93
N TRP A 27 -10.17 8.02 2.19
CA TRP A 27 -8.73 7.77 2.22
C TRP A 27 -8.07 8.02 0.87
N ASN A 28 -8.64 7.50 -0.22
CA ASN A 28 -8.13 7.71 -1.57
C ASN A 28 -8.15 9.19 -1.98
N ALA A 29 -9.23 9.91 -1.67
CA ALA A 29 -9.35 11.34 -1.94
C ALA A 29 -8.26 12.14 -1.20
N LYS A 30 -7.94 11.77 0.04
CA LYS A 30 -6.85 12.37 0.81
C LYS A 30 -5.49 12.14 0.16
N PHE A 31 -5.19 10.92 -0.28
CA PHE A 31 -3.91 10.61 -0.96
C PHE A 31 -3.80 11.33 -2.31
N ALA A 32 -4.87 11.34 -3.10
CA ALA A 32 -4.92 12.05 -4.37
C ALA A 32 -4.75 13.57 -4.19
N ALA A 33 -5.35 14.15 -3.14
CA ALA A 33 -5.17 15.57 -2.81
C ALA A 33 -3.72 15.88 -2.43
N ALA A 34 -3.08 15.03 -1.62
CA ALA A 34 -1.68 15.21 -1.23
C ALA A 34 -0.71 15.15 -2.43
N GLY A 35 -0.98 14.29 -3.41
CA GLY A 35 -0.15 14.15 -4.61
C GLY A 35 -0.42 15.19 -5.71
N ARG A 36 -1.50 15.98 -5.62
CA ARG A 36 -2.02 16.80 -6.72
C ARG A 36 -1.01 17.78 -7.34
N ASN A 37 -0.11 18.32 -6.51
CA ASN A 37 0.88 19.32 -6.93
C ASN A 37 2.29 18.73 -7.13
N SER A 38 2.45 17.41 -6.99
CA SER A 38 3.75 16.74 -7.18
C SER A 38 4.00 16.46 -8.66
N THR A 39 5.27 16.47 -9.08
CA THR A 39 5.61 15.99 -10.41
C THR A 39 5.45 14.46 -10.47
N VAL A 40 5.25 13.92 -11.68
CA VAL A 40 5.22 12.45 -11.87
C VAL A 40 6.52 11.80 -11.40
N ALA A 41 7.67 12.47 -11.63
CA ALA A 41 8.96 11.96 -11.19
C ALA A 41 9.06 11.87 -9.66
N ASP A 42 8.58 12.89 -8.93
CA ASP A 42 8.55 12.88 -7.47
C ASP A 42 7.62 11.79 -6.92
N LEU A 43 6.45 11.59 -7.56
CA LEU A 43 5.52 10.53 -7.18
C LEU A 43 6.10 9.13 -7.38
N LEU A 44 6.86 8.91 -8.45
CA LEU A 44 7.55 7.64 -8.68
C LEU A 44 8.68 7.42 -7.67
N LEU A 45 9.46 8.46 -7.36
CA LEU A 45 10.49 8.38 -6.33
C LEU A 45 9.90 8.08 -4.94
N GLU A 46 8.75 8.67 -4.61
CA GLU A 46 8.05 8.38 -3.35
C GLU A 46 7.49 6.95 -3.34
N LEU A 47 6.96 6.47 -4.47
CA LEU A 47 6.54 5.08 -4.60
C LEU A 47 7.70 4.10 -4.34
N ASP A 48 8.87 4.34 -4.93
CA ASP A 48 10.04 3.48 -4.73
C ASP A 48 10.49 3.46 -3.25
N LYS A 49 10.60 4.63 -2.62
CA LYS A 49 10.97 4.75 -1.20
C LYS A 49 9.98 4.05 -0.28
N THR A 50 8.69 4.28 -0.51
CA THR A 50 7.64 3.70 0.34
C THR A 50 7.48 2.19 0.10
N HIS A 51 7.75 1.71 -1.11
CA HIS A 51 7.85 0.28 -1.40
C HIS A 51 9.02 -0.37 -0.66
N GLU A 52 10.22 0.22 -0.73
CA GLU A 52 11.40 -0.28 -0.02
C GLU A 52 11.12 -0.37 1.50
N TYR A 53 10.62 0.70 2.10
CA TYR A 53 10.21 0.71 3.50
C TYR A 53 9.16 -0.36 3.81
N PHE A 54 8.15 -0.52 2.96
CA PHE A 54 7.11 -1.53 3.15
C PHE A 54 7.68 -2.96 3.16
N MET A 55 8.62 -3.25 2.26
CA MET A 55 9.28 -4.56 2.18
C MET A 55 10.22 -4.80 3.37
N GLN A 56 10.91 -3.77 3.86
CA GLN A 56 11.71 -3.87 5.09
C GLN A 56 10.83 -4.16 6.31
N ALA A 57 9.70 -3.46 6.45
CA ALA A 57 8.74 -3.72 7.52
C ALA A 57 8.13 -5.14 7.43
N ALA A 58 7.85 -5.63 6.22
CA ALA A 58 7.37 -6.99 6.00
C ALA A 58 8.41 -8.04 6.41
N ALA A 59 9.69 -7.81 6.08
CA ALA A 59 10.78 -8.72 6.41
C ALA A 59 11.02 -8.87 7.92
N ALA A 60 10.63 -7.88 8.73
CA ALA A 60 10.72 -7.93 10.19
C ALA A 60 9.61 -8.78 10.85
N VAL A 61 8.57 -9.18 10.10
CA VAL A 61 7.46 -9.97 10.64
C VAL A 61 7.82 -11.47 10.62
N PRO A 62 7.62 -12.21 11.72
CA PRO A 62 7.88 -13.65 11.75
C PRO A 62 7.11 -14.43 10.67
N ALA A 63 7.79 -15.38 10.00
CA ALA A 63 7.26 -16.11 8.86
C ALA A 63 5.91 -16.82 9.14
N GLU A 64 5.69 -17.27 10.38
CA GLU A 64 4.47 -17.95 10.81
C GLU A 64 3.23 -17.03 10.78
N ARG A 65 3.44 -15.71 10.70
CA ARG A 65 2.36 -14.72 10.55
C ARG A 65 1.91 -14.56 9.10
N PHE A 66 2.67 -15.04 8.12
CA PHE A 66 2.37 -14.97 6.69
C PHE A 66 1.60 -16.18 6.14
N GLN A 67 0.96 -16.98 6.99
CA GLN A 67 0.11 -18.06 6.49
C GLN A 67 -1.08 -17.49 5.68
N PRO A 68 -1.51 -18.17 4.61
CA PRO A 68 -2.68 -17.76 3.83
C PRO A 68 -3.89 -17.46 4.73
N GLY A 69 -4.56 -16.33 4.46
CA GLY A 69 -5.71 -15.87 5.24
C GLY A 69 -5.37 -15.06 6.50
N LYS A 70 -4.12 -15.10 7.00
CA LYS A 70 -3.67 -14.26 8.12
C LYS A 70 -3.49 -12.79 7.71
N THR A 71 -3.51 -11.91 8.70
CA THR A 71 -3.49 -10.47 8.47
C THR A 71 -2.22 -9.95 7.80
N ALA A 72 -1.03 -10.45 8.19
CA ALA A 72 0.22 -10.03 7.55
C ALA A 72 0.26 -10.44 6.07
N PHE A 73 -0.18 -11.67 5.76
CA PHE A 73 -0.34 -12.14 4.38
C PHE A 73 -1.25 -11.22 3.57
N LYS A 74 -2.46 -10.95 4.07
CA LYS A 74 -3.44 -10.07 3.39
C LYS A 74 -2.92 -8.65 3.17
N ILE A 75 -2.19 -8.09 4.14
CA ILE A 75 -1.61 -6.75 4.02
C ILE A 75 -0.57 -6.73 2.89
N VAL A 76 0.35 -7.69 2.84
CA VAL A 76 1.37 -7.73 1.77
C VAL A 76 0.74 -7.99 0.42
N ASP A 77 -0.13 -9.00 0.31
CA ASP A 77 -0.79 -9.36 -0.94
C ASP A 77 -1.60 -8.19 -1.52
N GLY A 78 -2.41 -7.54 -0.69
CA GLY A 78 -3.27 -6.43 -1.11
C GLY A 78 -2.59 -5.07 -1.28
N ASN A 79 -1.30 -4.92 -0.94
CA ASN A 79 -0.59 -3.63 -1.02
C ASN A 79 0.74 -3.70 -1.79
N SER A 80 1.02 -4.82 -2.47
CA SER A 80 2.27 -5.01 -3.21
C SER A 80 2.02 -5.51 -4.64
N ALA A 81 2.74 -6.55 -5.07
CA ALA A 81 2.91 -6.96 -6.45
C ALA A 81 1.59 -7.15 -7.21
N HIS A 82 0.57 -7.76 -6.59
CA HIS A 82 -0.74 -7.93 -7.24
C HIS A 82 -1.41 -6.57 -7.49
N HIS A 83 -1.44 -5.72 -6.47
CA HIS A 83 -2.09 -4.42 -6.54
C HIS A 83 -1.35 -3.44 -7.49
N TYR A 84 -0.01 -3.49 -7.54
CA TYR A 84 0.76 -2.70 -8.51
C TYR A 84 0.45 -3.10 -9.94
N ARG A 85 0.26 -4.40 -10.20
CA ARG A 85 -0.11 -4.89 -11.53
C ARG A 85 -1.47 -4.37 -11.93
N GLU A 86 -2.46 -4.51 -11.05
CA GLU A 86 -3.83 -4.02 -11.24
C GLU A 86 -3.84 -2.52 -11.60
N HIS A 87 -3.19 -1.68 -10.78
CA HIS A 87 -3.11 -0.25 -11.06
C HIS A 87 -2.35 0.07 -12.34
N GLY A 88 -1.27 -0.68 -12.63
CA GLY A 88 -0.55 -0.55 -13.90
C GLY A 88 -1.45 -0.81 -15.10
N GLU A 89 -2.35 -1.80 -15.03
CA GLU A 89 -3.34 -2.08 -16.06
C GLU A 89 -4.37 -0.96 -16.19
N GLN A 90 -4.88 -0.46 -15.07
CA GLN A 90 -5.84 0.65 -15.04
C GLN A 90 -5.24 1.94 -15.63
N ILE A 91 -3.99 2.27 -15.30
CA ILE A 91 -3.27 3.42 -15.86
C ILE A 91 -3.09 3.26 -17.37
N ARG A 92 -2.70 2.07 -17.85
CA ARG A 92 -2.57 1.80 -19.29
C ARG A 92 -3.90 1.93 -20.01
N ALA A 93 -4.98 1.39 -19.44
CA ALA A 93 -6.32 1.50 -20.00
C ALA A 93 -6.79 2.97 -20.06
N TRP A 94 -6.54 3.74 -19.00
CA TRP A 94 -6.82 5.17 -18.98
C TRP A 94 -6.04 5.91 -20.07
N ARG A 95 -4.73 5.68 -20.18
CA ARG A 95 -3.89 6.29 -21.23
C ARG A 95 -4.41 6.00 -22.64
N ALA A 96 -4.73 4.74 -22.92
CA ALA A 96 -5.33 4.34 -24.19
C ALA A 96 -6.66 5.08 -24.47
N SER A 97 -7.53 5.21 -23.46
CA SER A 97 -8.79 5.99 -23.58
C SER A 97 -8.58 7.50 -23.81
N LYS A 98 -7.39 8.01 -23.52
CA LYS A 98 -7.00 9.41 -23.72
C LYS A 98 -6.15 9.62 -24.98
N GLY A 99 -5.79 8.54 -25.69
CA GLY A 99 -4.95 8.61 -26.88
C GLY A 99 -3.48 8.96 -26.60
N VAL A 100 -2.97 8.62 -25.41
CA VAL A 100 -1.58 8.84 -24.95
C VAL A 100 -0.89 7.57 -24.48
#